data_AF-A0A0T1T7F0-F1
#
_entry.id   AF-A0A0T1T7F0-F1
#
_cell.length_a   1.000
_cell.length_b   1.000
_cell.length_c   1.000
_cell.angle_alpha   90.00
_cell.angle_beta   90.00
_cell.angle_gamma   90.00
#
_symmetry.space_group_name_H-M   'P 1'
#
loop_
_entity.id
_entity.type
_entity.pdbx_description
1 polymer ?
#
loop_
_entity_poly.entity_id
_entity_poly.type
_entity_poly.pdbx_seq_one_letter_code
_entity_poly.pdbx_strand_id
1 'polypeptide(L)'
;MDEAVAEDMREWLRGVRLRDAESQTMLQEMGTQLQALRARAGAPTLRQLSDQIRESDFPGTVGVATLSTVFNGKQLPKWTVLRVIVEVLGGDAEQWRDTWVRIKAIRDTLL
;
A
#
# COMPACT_ATOMS: atom_id res chain seq x y z
N MET A 1 -31.87 -7.31 -25.29
CA MET A 1 -30.46 -7.20 -24.85
C MET A 1 -29.73 -8.29 -25.60
N ASP A 2 -28.74 -7.94 -26.42
CA ASP A 2 -28.05 -8.85 -27.34
C ASP A 2 -27.11 -9.79 -26.56
N GLU A 3 -27.07 -11.09 -26.90
CA GLU A 3 -26.20 -12.07 -26.24
C GLU A 3 -24.71 -11.70 -26.44
N ALA A 4 -24.35 -11.10 -27.57
CA ALA A 4 -23.00 -10.62 -27.83
C ALA A 4 -22.59 -9.47 -26.89
N VAL A 5 -23.52 -8.57 -26.55
CA VAL A 5 -23.29 -7.49 -25.58
C VAL A 5 -23.15 -8.05 -24.15
N ALA A 6 -23.92 -9.10 -23.82
CA ALA A 6 -23.81 -9.76 -22.52
C ALA A 6 -22.48 -10.53 -22.38
N GLU A 7 -21.99 -11.17 -23.43
CA GLU A 7 -20.69 -11.85 -23.47
C GLU A 7 -19.53 -10.86 -23.33
N ASP A 8 -19.50 -9.79 -24.12
CA ASP A 8 -18.49 -8.73 -24.04
C ASP A 8 -18.43 -8.10 -22.64
N MET A 9 -19.60 -7.81 -22.04
CA MET A 9 -19.67 -7.27 -20.68
C MET A 9 -19.14 -8.26 -19.62
N ARG A 10 -19.35 -9.58 -19.78
CA ARG A 10 -18.78 -10.60 -18.88
C ARG A 10 -17.26 -10.68 -19.01
N GLU A 11 -16.72 -10.56 -20.22
CA GLU A 11 -15.28 -10.55 -20.45
C GLU A 11 -14.60 -9.32 -19.86
N TRP A 12 -15.21 -8.13 -20.05
CA TRP A 12 -14.75 -6.91 -19.42
C TRP A 12 -14.77 -7.01 -17.88
N LEU A 13 -15.88 -7.48 -17.29
CA LEU A 13 -16.02 -7.66 -15.84
C LEU A 13 -15.00 -8.67 -15.27
N ARG A 14 -14.70 -9.75 -16.00
CA ARG A 14 -13.63 -10.68 -15.60
C ARG A 14 -12.28 -9.98 -15.58
N GLY A 15 -11.96 -9.21 -16.62
CA GLY A 15 -10.72 -8.43 -16.66
C GLY A 15 -10.59 -7.45 -15.49
N VAL A 16 -11.67 -6.72 -15.16
CA VAL A 16 -11.70 -5.80 -14.01
C VAL A 16 -11.43 -6.55 -12.70
N ARG A 17 -12.15 -7.64 -12.46
CA ARG A 17 -12.00 -8.43 -11.23
C ARG A 17 -10.62 -9.05 -11.05
N LEU A 18 -9.96 -9.46 -12.15
CA LEU A 18 -8.60 -9.97 -12.10
C LEU A 18 -7.60 -8.89 -11.67
N ARG A 19 -7.74 -7.67 -12.20
CA ARG A 19 -6.91 -6.52 -11.82
C ARG A 19 -7.15 -6.07 -10.38
N ASP A 20 -8.40 -6.10 -9.92
CA ASP A 20 -8.73 -5.85 -8.51
C ASP A 20 -8.00 -6.84 -7.59
N ALA A 21 -8.09 -8.14 -7.91
CA ALA A 21 -7.45 -9.20 -7.14
C ALA A 21 -5.91 -9.10 -7.16
N GLU A 22 -5.33 -8.73 -8.31
CA GLU A 22 -3.90 -8.47 -8.45
C GLU A 22 -3.47 -7.30 -7.55
N SER A 23 -4.18 -6.17 -7.62
CA SER A 23 -3.89 -5.00 -6.79
C SER A 23 -4.00 -5.31 -5.29
N GLN A 24 -4.96 -6.16 -4.89
CA GLN A 24 -5.14 -6.57 -3.52
C GLN A 24 -4.01 -7.49 -3.04
N THR A 25 -3.56 -8.42 -3.89
CA THR A 25 -2.41 -9.29 -3.61
C THR A 25 -1.15 -8.46 -3.38
N MET A 26 -0.85 -7.51 -4.26
CA MET A 26 0.32 -6.65 -4.11
C MET A 26 0.26 -5.76 -2.87
N LEU A 27 -0.93 -5.30 -2.47
CA LEU A 27 -1.08 -4.58 -1.21
C LEU A 27 -0.80 -5.46 0.01
N GLN A 28 -1.24 -6.72 -0.01
CA GLN A 28 -0.91 -7.68 1.05
C GLN A 28 0.60 -7.93 1.14
N GLU A 29 1.26 -8.14 -0.01
CA GLU A 29 2.71 -8.32 -0.08
C GLU A 29 3.47 -7.10 0.45
N MET A 30 3.07 -5.88 0.06
CA MET A 30 3.64 -4.63 0.59
C MET A 30 3.49 -4.57 2.12
N GLY A 31 2.32 -4.95 2.65
CA GLY A 31 2.07 -5.05 4.09
C GLY A 31 3.03 -6.02 4.78
N THR A 32 3.18 -7.23 4.25
CA THR A 32 4.12 -8.25 4.76
C THR A 32 5.57 -7.75 4.74
N GLN A 33 6.00 -7.11 3.65
CA GLN A 33 7.34 -6.52 3.55
C GLN A 33 7.56 -5.40 4.57
N LEU A 34 6.53 -4.58 4.85
CA LEU A 34 6.61 -3.52 5.86
C LEU A 34 6.72 -4.12 7.26
N GLN A 35 5.97 -5.19 7.55
CA GLN A 35 6.09 -5.91 8.81
C GLN A 35 7.51 -6.47 8.99
N ALA A 36 8.12 -7.03 7.94
CA ALA A 36 9.49 -7.48 7.97
C ALA A 36 10.51 -6.35 8.15
N LEU A 37 10.29 -5.19 7.53
CA LEU A 37 11.11 -3.98 7.75
C LEU A 37 11.00 -3.51 9.22
N ARG A 38 9.78 -3.43 9.75
CA ARG A 38 9.52 -3.09 11.15
C ARG A 38 10.19 -4.05 12.12
N ALA A 39 10.17 -5.36 11.84
CA ALA A 39 10.86 -6.36 12.65
C ALA A 39 12.38 -6.14 12.66
N ARG A 40 12.98 -5.86 11.50
CA ARG A 40 14.42 -5.54 11.37
C ARG A 40 14.81 -4.25 12.10
N ALA A 41 13.90 -3.28 12.17
CA ALA A 41 14.07 -2.04 12.92
C ALA A 41 13.87 -2.18 14.45
N GLY A 42 13.80 -3.41 14.98
CA GLY A 42 13.59 -3.65 16.43
C GLY A 42 12.13 -3.77 16.86
N ALA A 43 11.21 -3.97 15.91
CA ALA A 43 9.79 -4.18 16.14
C ALA A 43 9.08 -3.08 16.97
N PRO A 44 9.31 -1.76 16.70
CA PRO A 44 8.65 -0.69 17.43
C PRO A 44 7.13 -0.84 17.36
N THR A 45 6.38 -0.58 18.42
CA THR A 45 4.91 -0.58 18.38
C THR A 45 4.38 0.45 17.38
N LEU A 46 3.14 0.29 16.89
CA LEU A 46 2.53 1.28 16.00
C LEU A 46 2.42 2.67 16.66
N ARG A 47 2.30 2.71 17.99
CA ARG A 47 2.32 3.97 18.75
C ARG A 47 3.70 4.61 18.74
N GLN A 48 4.75 3.85 19.08
CA GLN A 48 6.13 4.33 19.01
C GLN A 48 6.49 4.81 17.60
N LEU A 49 6.07 4.09 16.55
CA LEU A 49 6.30 4.51 15.18
C LEU A 49 5.57 5.82 14.84
N SER A 50 4.33 5.99 15.30
CA SER A 50 3.59 7.25 15.15
C SER A 50 4.29 8.42 15.86
N ASP A 51 4.91 8.17 17.00
CA ASP A 51 5.65 9.17 17.77
C ASP A 51 6.98 9.51 17.08
N GLN A 52 7.73 8.51 16.61
CA GLN A 52 8.95 8.70 15.81
C GLN A 52 8.70 9.49 14.52
N ILE A 53 7.59 9.23 13.82
CA ILE A 53 7.21 10.00 12.63
C ILE A 53 6.93 11.46 13.00
N ARG A 54 6.29 11.72 14.14
CA ARG A 54 6.03 13.08 14.63
C ARG A 54 7.32 13.82 14.98
N GLU A 55 8.33 13.11 15.45
CA GLU A 55 9.65 13.66 15.80
C GLU A 55 10.58 13.82 14.58
N SER A 56 10.20 13.30 13.41
CA SER A 56 10.95 13.45 12.16
C SER A 56 10.69 14.79 11.45
N ASP A 57 11.41 15.04 10.35
CA ASP A 57 11.20 16.22 9.50
C ASP A 57 9.86 16.21 8.72
N PHE A 58 9.05 15.16 8.88
CA PHE A 58 7.74 15.09 8.25
C PHE A 58 6.74 16.05 8.92
N PRO A 59 6.08 16.96 8.17
CA PRO A 59 5.27 18.05 8.73
C PRO A 59 3.92 17.61 9.33
N GLY A 60 3.70 16.31 9.52
CA GLY A 60 2.42 15.75 9.95
C GLY A 60 2.58 14.58 10.91
N THR A 61 1.48 13.89 11.16
CA THR A 61 1.47 12.65 11.94
C THR A 61 0.78 11.55 11.16
N VAL A 62 1.21 10.31 11.37
CA VAL A 62 0.56 9.12 10.80
C VAL A 62 -0.03 8.34 11.97
N GLY A 63 -1.33 8.47 12.17
CA GLY A 63 -2.00 7.85 13.30
C GLY A 63 -1.98 6.31 13.25
N VAL A 64 -2.08 5.70 14.43
CA VAL A 64 -2.02 4.23 14.63
C VAL A 64 -3.01 3.47 13.73
N ALA A 65 -4.21 3.99 13.52
CA ALA A 65 -5.20 3.36 12.63
C ALA A 65 -4.73 3.30 11.17
N THR A 66 -4.10 4.38 10.68
CA THR A 66 -3.53 4.43 9.32
C THR A 66 -2.37 3.45 9.21
N LEU A 67 -1.46 3.46 10.19
CA LEU A 67 -0.36 2.50 10.23
C LEU A 67 -0.90 1.06 10.18
N SER A 68 -1.88 0.72 11.03
CA SER A 68 -2.51 -0.60 11.04
C SER A 68 -3.06 -0.99 9.66
N THR A 69 -3.80 -0.10 8.99
CA THR A 69 -4.33 -0.36 7.65
C THR A 69 -3.22 -0.61 6.62
N VAL A 70 -2.14 0.17 6.68
CA VAL A 70 -0.99 0.05 5.77
C VAL A 70 -0.20 -1.24 6.02
N PHE A 71 0.17 -1.54 7.27
CA PHE A 71 0.92 -2.75 7.64
C PHE A 71 0.12 -4.04 7.38
N ASN A 72 -1.21 -3.98 7.36
CA ASN A 72 -2.07 -5.11 7.01
C ASN A 72 -2.42 -5.16 5.50
N GLY A 73 -1.80 -4.31 4.66
CA GLY A 73 -2.04 -4.32 3.22
C GLY A 73 -3.48 -4.02 2.81
N LYS A 74 -4.22 -3.26 3.62
CA LYS A 74 -5.64 -2.94 3.39
C LYS A 74 -5.83 -1.69 2.52
N GLN A 75 -4.80 -0.86 2.39
CA GLN A 75 -4.86 0.39 1.65
C GLN A 75 -3.49 0.77 1.09
N LEU A 76 -3.48 1.35 -0.11
CA LEU A 76 -2.31 2.08 -0.62
C LEU A 76 -2.25 3.48 0.04
N PRO A 77 -1.27 3.77 0.90
CA PRO A 77 -1.10 5.13 1.43
C PRO A 77 -0.64 6.10 0.33
N LYS A 78 -0.72 7.41 0.60
CA LYS A 78 -0.02 8.40 -0.24
C LYS A 78 1.49 8.13 -0.20
N TRP A 79 2.21 8.43 -1.30
CA TRP A 79 3.65 8.24 -1.37
C TRP A 79 4.40 8.89 -0.19
N THR A 80 4.04 10.13 0.17
CA THR A 80 4.67 10.85 1.28
C THR A 80 4.55 10.14 2.62
N VAL A 81 3.43 9.44 2.86
CA VAL A 81 3.21 8.66 4.09
C VAL A 81 4.02 7.37 4.07
N LEU A 82 4.07 6.66 2.94
CA LEU A 82 4.87 5.44 2.83
C LEU A 82 6.36 5.76 3.01
N ARG A 83 6.83 6.82 2.36
CA ARG A 83 8.21 7.30 2.42
C ARG A 83 8.66 7.51 3.87
N VAL A 84 7.93 8.31 4.65
CA VAL A 84 8.33 8.59 6.04
C VAL A 84 8.30 7.34 6.92
N ILE A 85 7.35 6.43 6.72
CA ILE A 85 7.31 5.14 7.44
C ILE A 85 8.59 4.33 7.16
N VAL A 86 8.99 4.25 5.88
CA VAL A 86 10.17 3.50 5.46
C VAL A 86 11.45 4.15 6.00
N GLU A 87 11.57 5.47 5.88
CA GLU A 87 12.74 6.22 6.36
C GLU A 87 12.92 6.09 7.88
N VAL A 88 11.85 6.23 8.67
CA VAL A 88 11.89 6.08 10.14
C VAL A 88 12.26 4.65 10.55
N LEU A 89 11.88 3.65 9.76
CA LEU A 89 12.26 2.26 9.99
C LEU A 89 13.66 1.92 9.41
N GLY A 90 14.38 2.90 8.85
CA GLY A 90 15.71 2.71 8.29
C GLY A 90 15.73 1.94 6.97
N GLY A 91 14.62 1.92 6.23
CA GLY A 91 14.55 1.32 4.89
C GLY A 91 14.94 2.30 3.77
N ASP A 92 15.17 1.75 2.59
CA ASP A 92 15.48 2.52 1.38
C ASP A 92 14.21 3.02 0.68
N ALA A 93 13.91 4.32 0.81
CA ALA A 93 12.73 4.91 0.21
C ALA A 93 12.64 4.70 -1.32
N GLU A 94 13.74 4.68 -2.07
CA GLU A 94 13.67 4.55 -3.53
C GLU A 94 13.19 3.16 -3.95
N GLN A 95 13.67 2.11 -3.28
CA GLN A 95 13.18 0.74 -3.52
C GLN A 95 11.67 0.62 -3.26
N TRP A 96 11.17 1.30 -2.23
CA TRP A 96 9.75 1.29 -1.89
C TRP A 96 8.89 2.13 -2.84
N ARG A 97 9.49 3.13 -3.50
CA ARG A 97 8.82 3.97 -4.50
C ARG A 97 8.38 3.14 -5.70
N ASP A 98 9.24 2.24 -6.19
CA ASP A 98 8.92 1.39 -7.34
C ASP A 98 7.73 0.48 -7.07
N THR A 99 7.69 -0.16 -5.89
CA THR A 99 6.55 -0.97 -5.45
C THR A 99 5.28 -0.13 -5.40
N TRP A 100 5.35 1.07 -4.81
CA TRP A 100 4.19 1.97 -4.71
C TRP A 100 3.65 2.41 -6.09
N VAL A 101 4.54 2.77 -7.02
CA VAL A 101 4.17 3.19 -8.38
C VAL A 101 3.46 2.06 -9.13
N ARG A 102 3.96 0.82 -9.02
CA ARG A 102 3.33 -0.34 -9.67
C ARG A 102 1.90 -0.58 -9.15
N ILE A 103 1.71 -0.57 -7.83
CA ILE A 103 0.37 -0.75 -7.24
C ILE A 103 -0.55 0.40 -7.65
N LYS A 104 -0.05 1.64 -7.64
CA LYS A 104 -0.83 2.80 -8.08
C LYS A 104 -1.26 2.68 -9.55
N ALA A 105 -0.38 2.27 -10.46
CA ALA A 105 -0.69 2.15 -11.88
C ALA A 105 -1.82 1.14 -12.13
N ILE A 106 -1.78 -0.02 -11.46
CA ILE A 106 -2.85 -1.03 -11.56
C ILE A 106 -4.16 -0.44 -11.05
N ARG A 107 -4.13 0.28 -9.92
CA ARG A 107 -5.34 0.87 -9.32
C ARG A 107 -5.93 2.03 -10.12
N ASP A 108 -5.10 2.85 -10.73
CA ASP A 108 -5.56 3.96 -11.59
C ASP A 108 -6.19 3.43 -12.88
N THR A 109 -5.78 2.25 -13.35
CA THR A 109 -6.37 1.58 -14.53
C THR A 109 -7.76 1.00 -14.24
N LEU A 110 -8.24 1.06 -12.99
CA LEU A 110 -9.57 0.59 -12.57
C LEU A 110 -10.65 1.70 -12.54
N LEU A 111 -10.27 2.97 -12.71
CA LEU A 111 -11.17 4.14 -12.71
C LEU A 111 -11.27 4.76 -14.11
#